data_AF-A0A1I4W1U0-F1
#
_entry.id   AF-A0A1I4W1U0-F1
#
_cell.length_a   1.000
_cell.length_b   1.000
_cell.length_c   1.000
_cell.angle_alpha   90.00
_cell.angle_beta   90.00
_cell.angle_gamma   90.00
#
_symmetry.space_group_name_H-M   'P 1'
#
loop_
_entity.id
_entity.type
_entity.pdbx_description
1 polymer ?
#
loop_
_entity_poly.entity_id
_entity_poly.type
_entity_poly.pdbx_seq_one_letter_code
_entity_poly.pdbx_strand_id
1 'polypeptide(L)'
;MSGMSATADAATWVGELDRLAPLRDLRVGPGFHAARLLVTVGGTPQGQVTVPLRSGRATIADLEAALIALGSPERVAPAPVATDPVTVVIATRNRPESLARCLRAVLASDHPALSVVVVDNDPEDERTQNVVAATGSPRVRYVREPRRGASVGRNRGLAEARTDLVAFTDDDTEVDPAWASRLCGAFTADPELACVSGPVLAARLGSPEERAADVALAWNKGFTARRFSMEQPPDDSPIFPFAPGLFGIGANLAVRAAAARSVGGFDEAMGPGTPTHGGEDCEFLVRMILAGHVLGYAPGAYLWHHHRPDQEALRRQLEGYAVGLGSFLAKVALSPQGRAVALRRLPAALARLRHIADREAGAGDAMPSDSDQTRTRGLLVGPRAYLRSRRAVRRAGGAVPPLIGRALPSVVPNHRGPVPDGPGPLGAVRAPQQGPGTSATRYEPGAACPGTTRPAERHRRADSDPAVPA
;
A
#
# COMPACT_ATOMS: atom_id res chain seq x y z
N MET A 1 17.75 37.48 -11.78
CA MET A 1 17.06 36.20 -12.02
C MET A 1 17.84 35.12 -11.31
N SER A 2 17.40 34.74 -10.11
CA SER A 2 17.99 33.66 -9.32
C SER A 2 16.88 32.91 -8.59
N GLY A 3 16.84 31.59 -8.77
CA GLY A 3 16.44 30.66 -7.71
C GLY A 3 14.98 30.18 -7.65
N MET A 4 14.51 29.42 -8.64
CA MET A 4 13.39 28.46 -8.45
C MET A 4 13.85 27.21 -7.66
N SER A 5 14.37 27.38 -6.45
CA SER A 5 14.93 26.26 -5.65
C SER A 5 14.51 26.30 -4.17
N ALA A 6 13.22 26.50 -3.89
CA ALA A 6 12.72 26.54 -2.50
C ALA A 6 11.38 25.79 -2.28
N THR A 7 10.98 24.88 -3.17
CA THR A 7 9.66 24.21 -3.10
C THR A 7 9.69 22.73 -2.72
N ALA A 8 10.85 22.07 -2.70
CA ALA A 8 10.94 20.64 -2.38
C ALA A 8 10.75 20.34 -0.88
N ASP A 9 10.98 21.34 -0.01
CA ASP A 9 11.06 21.14 1.44
C ASP A 9 9.83 21.62 2.23
N ALA A 10 8.77 21.94 1.51
CA ALA A 10 7.60 22.56 2.10
C ALA A 10 6.52 21.54 2.44
N ALA A 11 5.90 21.69 3.62
CA ALA A 11 4.83 20.80 4.09
C ALA A 11 3.72 20.69 3.04
N THR A 12 3.32 19.45 2.75
CA THR A 12 2.30 19.13 1.76
C THR A 12 1.05 18.61 2.45
N TRP A 13 -0.07 19.29 2.23
CA TRP A 13 -1.38 18.82 2.69
C TRP A 13 -1.83 17.64 1.81
N VAL A 14 -2.52 16.67 2.38
CA VAL A 14 -3.06 15.53 1.61
C VAL A 14 -4.57 15.51 1.70
N GLY A 15 -5.24 15.28 0.57
CA GLY A 15 -6.69 15.15 0.52
C GLY A 15 -7.20 14.47 -0.74
N GLU A 16 -8.50 14.63 -0.97
CA GLU A 16 -9.22 14.02 -2.09
C GLU A 16 -10.01 15.08 -2.86
N LEU A 17 -10.13 14.88 -4.17
CA LEU A 17 -10.90 15.71 -5.08
C LEU A 17 -11.70 14.81 -6.04
N ASP A 18 -13.02 14.77 -5.87
CA ASP A 18 -13.91 14.04 -6.78
C ASP A 18 -14.32 14.94 -7.96
N ARG A 19 -14.11 14.46 -9.19
CA ARG A 19 -14.46 15.18 -10.43
C ARG A 19 -15.96 15.38 -10.62
N LEU A 20 -16.80 14.60 -9.95
CA LEU A 20 -18.26 14.77 -9.97
C LEU A 20 -18.75 15.77 -8.93
N ALA A 21 -17.90 16.17 -7.98
CA ALA A 21 -18.23 17.20 -7.01
C ALA A 21 -17.98 18.61 -7.61
N PRO A 22 -18.78 19.63 -7.24
CA PRO A 22 -18.52 21.00 -7.64
C PRO A 22 -17.14 21.47 -7.17
N LEU A 23 -16.31 21.97 -8.08
CA LEU A 23 -15.02 22.55 -7.73
C LEU A 23 -15.19 23.81 -6.89
N ARG A 24 -14.38 23.91 -5.84
CA ARG A 24 -14.27 25.08 -4.96
C ARG A 24 -12.81 25.35 -4.70
N ASP A 25 -12.49 26.59 -4.32
CA ASP A 25 -11.15 26.90 -3.83
C ASP A 25 -10.78 25.98 -2.67
N LEU A 26 -9.58 25.41 -2.73
CA LEU A 26 -9.03 24.66 -1.61
C LEU A 26 -8.41 25.64 -0.62
N ARG A 27 -8.80 25.52 0.66
CA ARG A 27 -8.21 26.28 1.77
C ARG A 27 -7.79 25.32 2.86
N VAL A 28 -6.53 25.39 3.26
CA VAL A 28 -5.92 24.59 4.33
C VAL A 28 -5.09 25.51 5.23
N GLY A 29 -4.49 24.96 6.28
CA GLY A 29 -3.64 25.73 7.19
C GLY A 29 -2.52 26.48 6.44
N PRO A 30 -2.16 27.71 6.86
CA PRO A 30 -1.20 28.54 6.14
C PRO A 30 0.24 27.96 6.10
N GLY A 31 0.54 26.97 6.95
CA GLY A 31 1.82 26.25 6.96
C GLY A 31 2.01 25.25 5.81
N PHE A 32 0.99 24.99 4.98
CA PHE A 32 1.11 24.13 3.81
C PHE A 32 1.36 24.93 2.54
N HIS A 33 2.32 24.47 1.74
CA HIS A 33 2.74 25.12 0.48
C HIS A 33 2.37 24.32 -0.77
N ALA A 34 1.90 23.09 -0.59
CA ALA A 34 1.34 22.26 -1.65
C ALA A 34 0.20 21.40 -1.10
N ALA A 35 -0.67 20.95 -2.01
CA ALA A 35 -1.70 19.96 -1.72
C ALA A 35 -1.57 18.78 -2.68
N ARG A 36 -1.39 17.57 -2.15
CA ARG A 36 -1.44 16.30 -2.88
C ARG A 36 -2.85 15.73 -2.80
N LEU A 37 -3.53 15.69 -3.94
CA LEU A 37 -4.93 15.30 -4.05
C LEU A 37 -5.02 13.96 -4.76
N LEU A 38 -5.66 12.99 -4.11
CA LEU A 38 -6.21 11.83 -4.81
C LEU A 38 -7.41 12.32 -5.64
N VAL A 39 -7.33 12.15 -6.96
CA VAL A 39 -8.43 12.51 -7.86
C VAL A 39 -9.30 11.29 -8.06
N THR A 40 -10.59 11.43 -7.81
CA THR A 40 -11.59 10.37 -7.96
C THR A 40 -12.68 10.75 -8.96
N VAL A 41 -13.42 9.75 -9.45
CA VAL A 41 -14.68 9.93 -10.18
C VAL A 41 -15.70 9.03 -9.50
N GLY A 42 -16.67 9.61 -8.80
CA GLY A 42 -17.65 8.84 -8.03
C GLY A 42 -16.99 7.97 -6.95
N GLY A 43 -15.94 8.49 -6.32
CA GLY A 43 -15.13 7.80 -5.31
C GLY A 43 -14.11 6.81 -5.85
N THR A 44 -14.05 6.55 -7.16
CA THR A 44 -13.02 5.67 -7.72
C THR A 44 -11.77 6.44 -8.11
N PRO A 45 -10.58 6.06 -7.59
CA PRO A 45 -9.31 6.69 -7.93
C PRO A 45 -9.00 6.71 -9.43
N GLN A 46 -8.47 7.84 -9.88
CA GLN A 46 -8.02 8.09 -11.25
C GLN A 46 -6.55 8.51 -11.31
N GLY A 47 -6.01 9.02 -10.20
CA GLY A 47 -4.67 9.59 -10.20
C GLY A 47 -4.38 10.39 -8.95
N GLN A 48 -3.16 10.88 -8.85
CA GLN A 48 -2.78 11.91 -7.87
C GLN A 48 -2.26 13.14 -8.60
N VAL A 49 -2.66 14.31 -8.12
CA VAL A 49 -2.11 15.60 -8.56
C VAL A 49 -1.53 16.34 -7.37
N THR A 50 -0.50 17.14 -7.61
CA THR A 50 0.03 18.05 -6.60
C THR A 50 -0.13 19.48 -7.10
N VAL A 51 -0.82 20.32 -6.33
CA VAL A 51 -1.03 21.74 -6.63
C VAL A 51 -0.28 22.62 -5.65
N PRO A 52 0.33 23.73 -6.09
CA PRO A 52 0.94 24.69 -5.19
C PRO A 52 -0.13 25.45 -4.39
N LEU A 53 0.17 25.78 -3.14
CA LEU A 53 -0.66 26.60 -2.27
C LEU A 53 0.01 27.96 -2.03
N ARG A 54 -0.78 29.03 -2.12
CA ARG A 54 -0.36 30.40 -1.80
C ARG A 54 -1.05 30.78 -0.49
N SER A 55 -0.29 30.84 0.61
CA SER A 55 -0.81 31.04 1.97
C SER A 55 -1.94 30.06 2.34
N GLY A 56 -1.73 28.77 2.06
CA GLY A 56 -2.72 27.72 2.32
C GLY A 56 -3.90 27.67 1.33
N ARG A 57 -3.88 28.42 0.22
CA ARG A 57 -4.97 28.42 -0.78
C ARG A 57 -4.52 27.97 -2.17
N ALA A 58 -5.32 27.11 -2.81
CA ALA A 58 -5.33 26.88 -4.26
C ALA A 58 -6.68 27.35 -4.83
N THR A 59 -6.63 28.04 -5.97
CA THR A 59 -7.82 28.53 -6.66
C THR A 59 -8.48 27.41 -7.47
N ILE A 60 -9.75 27.58 -7.84
CA ILE A 60 -10.41 26.69 -8.81
C ILE A 60 -9.57 26.54 -10.10
N ALA A 61 -8.99 27.63 -10.62
CA ALA A 61 -8.15 27.57 -11.81
C ALA A 61 -6.88 26.71 -11.63
N ASP A 62 -6.26 26.74 -10.44
CA ASP A 62 -5.12 25.85 -10.12
C ASP A 62 -5.58 24.37 -10.12
N LEU A 63 -6.76 24.08 -9.59
CA LEU A 63 -7.34 22.73 -9.56
C LEU A 63 -7.73 22.24 -10.96
N GLU A 64 -8.38 23.09 -11.76
CA GLU A 64 -8.76 22.77 -13.15
C GLU A 64 -7.53 22.47 -14.00
N ALA A 65 -6.48 23.28 -13.90
CA ALA A 65 -5.22 23.04 -14.60
C ALA A 65 -4.61 21.68 -14.22
N ALA A 66 -4.65 21.32 -12.93
CA ALA A 66 -4.18 20.03 -12.46
C ALA A 66 -5.02 18.85 -12.98
N LEU A 67 -6.35 19.00 -13.02
CA LEU A 67 -7.26 17.99 -13.58
C LEU A 67 -7.09 17.82 -15.09
N ILE A 68 -6.82 18.91 -15.83
CA ILE A 68 -6.51 18.88 -17.26
C ILE A 68 -5.18 18.15 -17.48
N ALA A 69 -4.15 18.46 -16.68
CA ALA A 69 -2.85 17.79 -16.77
C ALA A 69 -2.92 16.29 -16.45
N LEU A 70 -3.81 15.89 -15.53
CA LEU A 70 -4.06 14.47 -15.25
C LEU A 70 -4.74 13.75 -16.43
N GLY A 71 -5.41 14.48 -17.31
CA GLY A 71 -6.10 13.95 -18.48
C GLY A 71 -7.60 13.76 -18.26
N SER A 72 -8.25 13.19 -19.29
CA SER A 72 -9.68 12.89 -19.25
C SER A 72 -9.96 11.75 -18.26
N PRO A 73 -11.09 11.80 -17.51
CA PRO A 73 -11.44 10.72 -16.61
C PRO A 73 -11.64 9.42 -17.40
N GLU A 74 -11.07 8.33 -16.91
CA GLU A 74 -11.38 7.01 -17.43
C GLU A 74 -12.80 6.64 -16.99
N ARG A 75 -13.55 5.95 -17.87
CA ARG A 75 -14.86 5.44 -17.49
C ARG A 75 -14.68 4.36 -16.45
N VAL A 76 -15.08 4.66 -15.22
CA VAL A 76 -15.11 3.68 -14.14
C VAL A 76 -16.43 2.94 -14.17
N ALA A 77 -16.38 1.63 -14.41
CA ALA A 77 -17.51 0.76 -14.10
C ALA A 77 -17.66 0.68 -12.57
N PRO A 78 -18.88 0.83 -12.02
CA PRO A 78 -19.10 0.60 -10.60
C PRO A 78 -18.65 -0.82 -10.25
N ALA A 79 -17.92 -0.97 -9.15
CA ALA A 79 -17.58 -2.30 -8.64
C ALA A 79 -18.87 -3.07 -8.37
N PRO A 80 -18.91 -4.40 -8.60
CA PRO A 80 -20.08 -5.20 -8.25
C PRO A 80 -20.41 -4.98 -6.77
N VAL A 81 -21.70 -4.82 -6.48
CA VAL A 81 -22.18 -4.78 -5.09
C VAL A 81 -22.00 -6.19 -4.53
N ALA A 82 -20.94 -6.38 -3.76
CA ALA A 82 -20.68 -7.63 -3.05
C ALA A 82 -21.16 -7.49 -1.62
N THR A 83 -21.95 -8.46 -1.15
CA THR A 83 -22.46 -8.51 0.22
C THR A 83 -21.86 -9.64 1.03
N ASP A 84 -20.85 -10.34 0.48
CA ASP A 84 -20.19 -11.45 1.14
C ASP A 84 -19.58 -11.00 2.48
N PRO A 85 -19.80 -11.74 3.57
CA PRO A 85 -19.19 -11.43 4.86
C PRO A 85 -17.66 -11.37 4.76
N VAL A 86 -17.08 -10.35 5.39
CA VAL A 86 -15.62 -10.16 5.46
C VAL A 86 -15.21 -9.88 6.90
N THR A 87 -14.11 -10.50 7.32
CA THR A 87 -13.45 -10.22 8.60
C THR A 87 -12.23 -9.36 8.32
N VAL A 88 -12.18 -8.16 8.89
CA VAL A 88 -10.98 -7.33 8.92
C VAL A 88 -10.14 -7.71 10.13
N VAL A 89 -8.88 -8.06 9.90
CA VAL A 89 -7.89 -8.38 10.93
C VAL A 89 -6.95 -7.20 11.09
N ILE A 90 -6.86 -6.67 12.30
CA ILE A 90 -5.92 -5.62 12.69
C ILE A 90 -5.01 -6.20 13.77
N ALA A 91 -3.75 -6.50 13.43
CA ALA A 91 -2.74 -6.91 14.40
C ALA A 91 -2.02 -5.65 14.93
N THR A 92 -1.97 -5.48 16.24
CA THR A 92 -1.38 -4.30 16.88
C THR A 92 -0.57 -4.68 18.11
N ARG A 93 0.35 -3.82 18.50
CA ARG A 93 1.16 -3.96 19.71
C ARG A 93 1.50 -2.59 20.26
N ASN A 94 1.00 -2.27 21.45
CA ASN A 94 1.32 -1.06 22.23
C ASN A 94 1.17 0.26 21.43
N ARG A 95 0.16 0.35 20.54
CA ARG A 95 -0.16 1.54 19.73
C ARG A 95 -1.65 1.92 19.82
N PRO A 96 -2.20 2.15 21.02
CA PRO A 96 -3.64 2.34 21.22
C PRO A 96 -4.20 3.53 20.43
N GLU A 97 -3.46 4.64 20.28
CA GLU A 97 -3.93 5.82 19.56
C GLU A 97 -4.02 5.58 18.05
N SER A 98 -3.07 4.82 17.50
CA SER A 98 -3.11 4.45 16.08
C SER A 98 -4.25 3.47 15.83
N LEU A 99 -4.38 2.44 16.67
CA LEU A 99 -5.52 1.52 16.62
C LEU A 99 -6.85 2.26 16.67
N ALA A 100 -7.01 3.25 17.56
CA ALA A 100 -8.24 4.02 17.67
C ALA A 100 -8.60 4.75 16.36
N ARG A 101 -7.61 5.34 15.66
CA ARG A 101 -7.82 5.94 14.33
C ARG A 101 -8.22 4.89 13.29
N CYS A 102 -7.47 3.79 13.22
CA CYS A 102 -7.74 2.69 12.28
C CYS A 102 -9.14 2.10 12.48
N LEU A 103 -9.54 1.83 13.73
CA LEU A 103 -10.88 1.33 14.06
C LEU A 103 -11.99 2.30 13.66
N ARG A 104 -11.82 3.61 13.86
CA ARG A 104 -12.80 4.60 13.38
C ARG A 104 -12.97 4.53 11.87
N ALA A 105 -11.87 4.44 11.12
CA ALA A 105 -11.92 4.33 9.66
C ALA A 105 -12.60 3.04 9.20
N VAL A 106 -12.22 1.89 9.77
CA VAL A 106 -12.81 0.58 9.42
C VAL A 106 -14.30 0.52 9.78
N LEU A 107 -14.70 1.05 10.94
CA LEU A 107 -16.10 1.04 11.38
C LEU A 107 -17.01 2.00 10.59
N ALA A 108 -16.43 2.98 9.92
CA ALA A 108 -17.12 3.85 8.96
C ALA A 108 -17.37 3.20 7.59
N SER A 109 -16.98 1.93 7.41
CA SER A 109 -17.22 1.21 6.16
C SER A 109 -18.70 1.13 5.79
N ASP A 110 -18.98 1.21 4.48
CA ASP A 110 -20.31 1.02 3.89
C ASP A 110 -20.70 -0.45 3.71
N HIS A 111 -19.79 -1.39 3.95
CA HIS A 111 -20.04 -2.81 3.74
C HIS A 111 -20.93 -3.40 4.86
N PRO A 112 -22.11 -3.94 4.55
CA PRO A 112 -23.09 -4.33 5.57
C PRO A 112 -22.66 -5.54 6.41
N ALA A 113 -21.82 -6.43 5.86
CA ALA A 113 -21.42 -7.69 6.49
C ALA A 113 -19.96 -7.69 6.97
N LEU A 114 -19.47 -6.51 7.39
CA LEU A 114 -18.11 -6.36 7.93
C LEU A 114 -18.05 -6.67 9.43
N SER A 115 -17.09 -7.52 9.80
CA SER A 115 -16.68 -7.73 11.19
C SER A 115 -15.18 -7.45 11.36
N VAL A 116 -14.74 -7.19 12.60
CA VAL A 116 -13.35 -6.84 12.91
C VAL A 116 -12.82 -7.75 14.00
N VAL A 117 -11.61 -8.29 13.80
CA VAL A 117 -10.82 -8.96 14.82
C VAL A 117 -9.58 -8.12 15.08
N VAL A 118 -9.49 -7.55 16.28
CA VAL A 118 -8.28 -6.87 16.77
C VAL A 118 -7.44 -7.89 17.51
N VAL A 119 -6.24 -8.14 17.01
CA VAL A 119 -5.25 -9.02 17.66
C VAL A 119 -4.23 -8.17 18.38
N ASP A 120 -4.30 -8.16 19.70
CA ASP A 120 -3.35 -7.47 20.58
C ASP A 120 -2.15 -8.39 20.85
N ASN A 121 -1.04 -8.10 20.19
CA ASN A 121 0.11 -8.97 20.05
C ASN A 121 1.21 -8.64 21.08
N ASP A 122 1.42 -9.55 22.03
CA ASP A 122 2.36 -9.41 23.15
C ASP A 122 2.17 -8.07 23.90
N PRO A 123 0.95 -7.81 24.43
CA PRO A 123 0.62 -6.56 25.11
C PRO A 123 1.34 -6.44 26.44
N GLU A 124 1.80 -5.22 26.72
CA GLU A 124 2.44 -4.85 28.00
C GLU A 124 1.42 -4.37 29.05
N ASP A 125 0.25 -3.92 28.62
CA ASP A 125 -0.82 -3.37 29.45
C ASP A 125 -2.20 -3.53 28.78
N GLU A 126 -3.25 -2.97 29.39
CA GLU A 126 -4.64 -3.11 28.93
C GLU A 126 -5.10 -1.97 27.98
N ARG A 127 -4.22 -1.03 27.59
CA ARG A 127 -4.63 0.14 26.80
C ARG A 127 -5.26 -0.23 25.45
N THR A 128 -4.73 -1.24 24.77
CA THR A 128 -5.31 -1.75 23.51
C THR A 128 -6.72 -2.29 23.74
N GLN A 129 -6.91 -3.10 24.80
CA GLN A 129 -8.21 -3.66 25.16
C GLN A 129 -9.22 -2.55 25.47
N ASN A 130 -8.80 -1.51 26.19
CA ASN A 130 -9.64 -0.35 26.52
C ASN A 130 -10.08 0.41 25.26
N VAL A 131 -9.18 0.58 24.27
CA VAL A 131 -9.54 1.19 22.98
C VAL A 131 -10.60 0.36 22.25
N VAL A 132 -10.47 -0.96 22.24
CA VAL A 132 -11.47 -1.85 21.61
C VAL A 132 -12.81 -1.77 22.34
N ALA A 133 -12.81 -1.84 23.67
CA ALA A 133 -14.02 -1.75 24.48
C ALA A 133 -14.74 -0.41 24.30
N ALA A 134 -13.98 0.69 24.21
CA ALA A 134 -14.52 2.05 24.00
C ALA A 134 -15.23 2.22 22.66
N THR A 135 -15.03 1.34 21.67
CA THR A 135 -15.81 1.38 20.43
C THR A 135 -17.29 1.07 20.64
N GLY A 136 -17.64 0.30 21.69
CA GLY A 136 -19.01 -0.17 21.94
C GLY A 136 -19.63 -1.00 20.80
N SER A 137 -18.84 -1.37 19.79
CA SER A 137 -19.35 -1.96 18.55
C SER A 137 -19.39 -3.48 18.67
N PRO A 138 -20.56 -4.13 18.48
CA PRO A 138 -20.64 -5.59 18.49
C PRO A 138 -19.93 -6.24 17.29
N ARG A 139 -19.53 -5.43 16.30
CA ARG A 139 -18.75 -5.88 15.13
C ARG A 139 -17.28 -6.12 15.45
N VAL A 140 -16.77 -5.62 16.59
CA VAL A 140 -15.35 -5.67 16.95
C VAL A 140 -15.11 -6.73 18.02
N ARG A 141 -14.16 -7.63 17.75
CA ARG A 141 -13.73 -8.65 18.70
C ARG A 141 -12.26 -8.47 19.06
N TYR A 142 -11.99 -8.38 20.36
CA TYR A 142 -10.63 -8.37 20.91
C TYR A 142 -10.11 -9.81 21.05
N VAL A 143 -8.86 -10.04 20.62
CA VAL A 143 -8.13 -11.29 20.81
C VAL A 143 -6.74 -10.98 21.32
N ARG A 144 -6.36 -11.58 22.44
CA ARG A 144 -4.99 -11.50 22.97
C ARG A 144 -4.12 -12.59 22.37
N GLU A 145 -2.94 -12.22 21.88
CA GLU A 145 -1.92 -13.14 21.37
C GLU A 145 -0.60 -12.94 22.13
N PRO A 146 -0.21 -13.83 23.05
CA PRO A 146 0.98 -13.63 23.88
C PRO A 146 2.30 -13.80 23.13
N ARG A 147 2.32 -14.42 21.95
CA ARG A 147 3.56 -14.64 21.19
C ARG A 147 3.84 -13.44 20.28
N ARG A 148 4.91 -12.68 20.56
CA ARG A 148 5.34 -11.54 19.74
C ARG A 148 5.62 -11.94 18.28
N GLY A 149 5.13 -11.12 17.35
CA GLY A 149 5.45 -11.17 15.93
C GLY A 149 4.26 -10.76 15.05
N ALA A 150 4.48 -9.90 14.06
CA ALA A 150 3.41 -9.42 13.18
C ALA A 150 2.72 -10.58 12.43
N SER A 151 3.49 -11.52 11.89
CA SER A 151 2.96 -12.75 11.27
C SER A 151 2.18 -13.62 12.25
N VAL A 152 2.59 -13.67 13.53
CA VAL A 152 1.88 -14.43 14.57
C VAL A 152 0.52 -13.77 14.84
N GLY A 153 0.47 -12.44 14.97
CA GLY A 153 -0.77 -11.69 15.10
C GLY A 153 -1.71 -11.87 13.90
N ARG A 154 -1.19 -11.77 12.67
CA ARG A 154 -1.99 -11.98 11.44
C ARG A 154 -2.51 -13.42 11.32
N ASN A 155 -1.68 -14.41 11.62
CA ASN A 155 -2.10 -15.82 11.63
C ASN A 155 -3.16 -16.09 12.70
N ARG A 156 -3.01 -15.49 13.89
CA ARG A 156 -4.03 -15.58 14.93
C ARG A 156 -5.35 -14.98 14.43
N GLY A 157 -5.32 -13.81 13.82
CA GLY A 157 -6.51 -13.20 13.22
C GLY A 157 -7.14 -14.06 12.11
N LEU A 158 -6.33 -14.69 11.25
CA LEU A 158 -6.80 -15.61 10.20
C LEU A 158 -7.47 -16.88 10.77
N ALA A 159 -6.97 -17.38 11.90
CA ALA A 159 -7.57 -18.53 12.60
C ALA A 159 -8.89 -18.14 13.29
N GLU A 160 -8.98 -16.90 13.75
CA GLU A 160 -10.12 -16.32 14.45
C GLU A 160 -11.23 -15.83 13.50
N ALA A 161 -10.89 -15.57 12.23
CA ALA A 161 -11.82 -15.16 11.20
C ALA A 161 -12.81 -16.29 10.85
N ARG A 162 -14.10 -15.93 10.79
CA ARG A 162 -15.21 -16.87 10.53
C ARG A 162 -15.80 -16.76 9.14
N THR A 163 -15.21 -15.91 8.30
CA THR A 163 -15.67 -15.59 6.95
C THR A 163 -14.73 -16.16 5.91
N ASP A 164 -15.25 -16.34 4.69
CA ASP A 164 -14.43 -16.82 3.57
C ASP A 164 -13.45 -15.76 3.07
N LEU A 165 -13.80 -14.48 3.20
CA LEU A 165 -12.92 -13.35 2.91
C LEU A 165 -12.33 -12.80 4.20
N VAL A 166 -11.01 -12.62 4.22
CA VAL A 166 -10.27 -12.01 5.33
C VAL A 166 -9.45 -10.86 4.78
N ALA A 167 -9.68 -9.66 5.28
CA ALA A 167 -8.88 -8.48 4.96
C ALA A 167 -7.91 -8.19 6.09
N PHE A 168 -6.70 -7.77 5.76
CA PHE A 168 -5.67 -7.33 6.69
C PHE A 168 -5.41 -5.85 6.48
N THR A 169 -5.34 -5.12 7.57
CA THR A 169 -4.84 -3.75 7.57
C THR A 169 -4.07 -3.44 8.83
N ASP A 170 -3.14 -2.50 8.74
CA ASP A 170 -2.27 -2.13 9.85
C ASP A 170 -2.92 -1.03 10.70
N ASP A 171 -2.54 -0.96 11.97
CA ASP A 171 -3.09 0.00 12.93
C ASP A 171 -2.72 1.48 12.64
N ASP A 172 -1.77 1.73 11.75
CA ASP A 172 -1.36 3.07 11.28
C ASP A 172 -1.96 3.43 9.91
N THR A 173 -3.11 2.84 9.59
CA THR A 173 -3.87 3.12 8.37
C THR A 173 -5.27 3.68 8.64
N GLU A 174 -5.83 4.35 7.63
CA GLU A 174 -7.22 4.77 7.54
C GLU A 174 -7.78 4.32 6.19
N VAL A 175 -8.65 3.31 6.20
CA VAL A 175 -9.29 2.78 4.99
C VAL A 175 -10.37 3.73 4.48
N ASP A 176 -10.59 3.75 3.16
CA ASP A 176 -11.75 4.40 2.57
C ASP A 176 -13.05 3.70 3.00
N PRO A 177 -14.19 4.40 3.20
CA PRO A 177 -15.45 3.74 3.56
C PRO A 177 -15.90 2.63 2.60
N ALA A 178 -15.60 2.78 1.30
CA ALA A 178 -15.92 1.76 0.30
C ALA A 178 -14.81 0.69 0.14
N TRP A 179 -13.76 0.72 0.96
CA TRP A 179 -12.61 -0.19 0.86
C TRP A 179 -13.03 -1.67 0.92
N ALA A 180 -13.80 -2.06 1.93
CA ALA A 180 -14.24 -3.45 2.09
C ALA A 180 -15.18 -3.89 0.97
N SER A 181 -16.14 -3.03 0.58
CA SER A 181 -17.05 -3.28 -0.54
C SER A 181 -16.30 -3.47 -1.85
N ARG A 182 -15.26 -2.67 -2.12
CA ARG A 182 -14.44 -2.78 -3.34
C ARG A 182 -13.52 -4.00 -3.34
N LEU A 183 -12.99 -4.39 -2.18
CA LEU A 183 -12.26 -5.67 -2.06
C LEU A 183 -13.18 -6.85 -2.36
N CYS A 184 -14.35 -6.92 -1.73
CA CYS A 184 -15.33 -7.99 -1.96
C CYS A 184 -15.85 -7.98 -3.41
N GLY A 185 -16.08 -6.79 -3.97
CA GLY A 185 -16.47 -6.59 -5.37
C GLY A 185 -15.42 -7.14 -6.35
N ALA A 186 -14.13 -7.01 -6.04
CA ALA A 186 -13.07 -7.60 -6.86
C ALA A 186 -13.12 -9.14 -6.87
N PHE A 187 -13.33 -9.78 -5.71
CA PHE A 187 -13.51 -11.24 -5.64
C PHE A 187 -14.79 -11.73 -6.33
N THR A 188 -15.83 -10.89 -6.36
CA THR A 188 -17.08 -11.18 -7.06
C THR A 188 -16.89 -11.07 -8.58
N ALA A 189 -16.16 -10.05 -9.03
CA ALA A 189 -15.87 -9.82 -10.44
C ALA A 189 -14.97 -10.90 -11.05
N ASP A 190 -13.99 -11.39 -10.29
CA ASP A 190 -13.09 -12.47 -10.69
C ASP A 190 -13.01 -13.53 -9.57
N PRO A 191 -13.83 -14.60 -9.68
CA PRO A 191 -13.85 -15.68 -8.68
C PRO A 191 -12.52 -16.42 -8.52
N GLU A 192 -11.61 -16.38 -9.50
CA GLU A 192 -10.30 -17.05 -9.44
C GLU A 192 -9.31 -16.32 -8.54
N LEU A 193 -9.58 -15.05 -8.20
CA LEU A 193 -8.75 -14.29 -7.27
C LEU A 193 -8.73 -14.98 -5.91
N ALA A 194 -7.52 -15.30 -5.46
CA ALA A 194 -7.27 -15.80 -4.11
C ALA A 194 -6.87 -14.67 -3.16
N CYS A 195 -6.42 -13.55 -3.71
CA CYS A 195 -5.86 -12.43 -2.98
C CYS A 195 -6.03 -11.14 -3.79
N VAL A 196 -6.42 -10.06 -3.11
CA VAL A 196 -6.61 -8.72 -3.70
C VAL A 196 -5.90 -7.70 -2.82
N SER A 197 -5.15 -6.80 -3.44
CA SER A 197 -4.58 -5.62 -2.78
C SER A 197 -5.07 -4.33 -3.44
N GLY A 198 -4.60 -3.18 -2.97
CA GLY A 198 -4.87 -1.90 -3.62
C GLY A 198 -3.89 -0.81 -3.21
N PRO A 199 -4.17 0.46 -3.59
CA PRO A 199 -3.27 1.57 -3.33
C PRO A 199 -3.07 1.82 -1.82
N VAL A 200 -1.83 2.14 -1.47
CA VAL A 200 -1.47 2.64 -0.13
C VAL A 200 -0.90 4.04 -0.32
N LEU A 201 -1.66 5.04 0.13
CA LEU A 201 -1.38 6.45 -0.09
C LEU A 201 -0.87 7.08 1.21
N ALA A 202 0.03 8.06 1.15
CA ALA A 202 0.43 8.80 2.34
C ALA A 202 -0.76 9.55 2.96
N ALA A 203 -1.05 9.36 4.25
CA ALA A 203 -2.11 10.07 4.95
C ALA A 203 -1.76 11.55 5.20
N ARG A 204 -0.47 11.85 5.30
CA ARG A 204 0.08 13.17 5.58
C ARG A 204 1.51 13.26 5.01
N LEU A 205 1.93 14.48 4.68
CA LEU A 205 3.25 14.79 4.14
C LEU A 205 3.78 16.09 4.77
N GLY A 206 3.64 16.17 6.10
CA GLY A 206 3.91 17.37 6.87
C GLY A 206 5.39 17.57 7.13
N SER A 207 6.10 16.50 7.50
CA SER A 207 7.54 16.57 7.78
C SER A 207 8.39 16.17 6.55
N PRO A 208 9.67 16.60 6.51
CA PRO A 208 10.62 16.15 5.49
C PRO A 208 10.75 14.62 5.40
N GLU A 209 10.76 13.92 6.52
CA GLU A 209 10.89 12.47 6.63
C GLU A 209 9.70 11.74 6.01
N GLU A 210 8.50 12.29 6.13
CA GLU A 210 7.30 11.72 5.51
C GLU A 210 7.34 11.85 4.00
N ARG A 211 7.80 13.00 3.50
CA ARG A 211 7.98 13.23 2.06
C ARG A 211 9.05 12.31 1.50
N ALA A 212 10.16 12.15 2.21
CA ALA A 212 11.22 11.22 1.86
C ALA A 212 10.70 9.78 1.84
N ALA A 213 9.94 9.36 2.85
CA ALA A 213 9.33 8.03 2.93
C ALA A 213 8.36 7.76 1.76
N ASP A 214 7.51 8.72 1.40
CA ASP A 214 6.54 8.57 0.29
C ASP A 214 7.26 8.25 -1.03
N VAL A 215 8.38 8.93 -1.31
CA VAL A 215 9.21 8.69 -2.50
C VAL A 215 10.03 7.40 -2.38
N ALA A 216 10.76 7.24 -1.28
CA ALA A 216 11.70 6.13 -1.09
C ALA A 216 10.99 4.78 -1.02
N LEU A 217 9.85 4.71 -0.32
CA LEU A 217 9.10 3.47 -0.13
C LEU A 217 8.18 3.18 -1.33
N ALA A 218 7.62 4.23 -1.96
CA ALA A 218 6.63 4.20 -3.05
C ALA A 218 5.65 3.04 -2.94
N TRP A 219 4.82 3.12 -1.90
CA TRP A 219 3.83 2.09 -1.60
C TRP A 219 2.62 2.14 -2.54
N ASN A 220 2.31 3.30 -3.11
CA ASN A 220 1.32 3.42 -4.17
C ASN A 220 1.81 2.75 -5.47
N LYS A 221 1.03 1.82 -6.02
CA LYS A 221 1.36 1.10 -7.28
C LYS A 221 0.54 1.59 -8.48
N GLY A 222 -0.04 2.78 -8.35
CA GLY A 222 -0.86 3.41 -9.37
C GLY A 222 -2.33 3.02 -9.25
N PHE A 223 -3.09 3.36 -10.28
CA PHE A 223 -4.55 3.32 -10.27
C PHE A 223 -5.13 2.43 -11.39
N THR A 224 -4.32 1.53 -11.92
CA THR A 224 -4.72 0.57 -12.96
C THR A 224 -4.97 -0.79 -12.33
N ALA A 225 -6.11 -1.41 -12.66
CA ALA A 225 -6.40 -2.77 -12.23
C ALA A 225 -5.41 -3.76 -12.87
N ARG A 226 -4.93 -4.72 -12.08
CA ARG A 226 -3.97 -5.74 -12.56
C ARG A 226 -4.33 -7.12 -12.02
N ARG A 227 -4.03 -8.15 -12.80
CA ARG A 227 -4.17 -9.57 -12.46
C ARG A 227 -2.81 -10.24 -12.63
N PHE A 228 -2.43 -11.10 -11.68
CA PHE A 228 -1.12 -11.74 -11.64
C PHE A 228 -1.29 -13.24 -11.40
N SER A 229 -0.71 -14.06 -12.29
CA SER A 229 -0.63 -15.50 -12.13
C SER A 229 0.68 -16.04 -12.69
N MET A 230 1.04 -17.27 -12.33
CA MET A 230 2.19 -17.95 -12.94
C MET A 230 1.94 -18.31 -14.42
N GLU A 231 0.68 -18.49 -14.81
CA GLU A 231 0.28 -18.82 -16.19
C GLU A 231 0.37 -17.61 -17.11
N GLN A 232 0.09 -16.42 -16.59
CA GLN A 232 0.12 -15.15 -17.31
C GLN A 232 0.98 -14.15 -16.51
N PRO A 233 2.32 -14.34 -16.51
CA PRO A 233 3.21 -13.40 -15.85
C PRO A 233 3.16 -12.04 -16.55
N PRO A 234 3.28 -10.93 -15.82
CA PRO A 234 3.22 -9.60 -16.40
C PRO A 234 4.51 -9.28 -17.19
N ASP A 235 4.35 -8.71 -18.39
CA ASP A 235 5.44 -8.39 -19.31
C ASP A 235 6.41 -7.32 -18.76
N ASP A 236 5.92 -6.44 -17.87
CA ASP A 236 6.68 -5.34 -17.27
C ASP A 236 7.54 -5.77 -16.06
N SER A 237 7.61 -7.07 -15.75
CA SER A 237 8.32 -7.58 -14.56
C SER A 237 9.32 -8.70 -14.86
N PRO A 238 10.57 -8.38 -15.23
CA PRO A 238 11.58 -9.38 -15.55
C PRO A 238 11.99 -10.27 -14.35
N ILE A 239 11.63 -9.90 -13.13
CA ILE A 239 11.90 -10.68 -11.91
C ILE A 239 10.65 -11.38 -11.34
N PHE A 240 9.51 -11.38 -12.04
CA PHE A 240 8.28 -12.01 -11.55
C PHE A 240 8.50 -13.51 -11.21
N PRO A 241 8.04 -14.01 -10.06
CA PRO A 241 7.18 -13.36 -9.06
C PRO A 241 7.94 -12.65 -7.93
N PHE A 242 9.26 -12.50 -7.98
CA PHE A 242 10.06 -11.89 -6.89
C PHE A 242 10.03 -10.34 -6.87
N ALA A 243 9.01 -9.74 -7.48
CA ALA A 243 8.68 -8.31 -7.38
C ALA A 243 7.35 -8.10 -6.61
N PRO A 244 7.27 -8.47 -5.32
CA PRO A 244 6.03 -8.35 -4.55
C PRO A 244 5.47 -6.92 -4.52
N GLY A 245 6.34 -5.91 -4.65
CA GLY A 245 5.95 -4.52 -4.81
C GLY A 245 5.16 -4.20 -6.08
N LEU A 246 4.84 -5.17 -6.94
CA LEU A 246 3.86 -5.04 -8.03
C LEU A 246 2.47 -5.55 -7.62
N PHE A 247 2.38 -6.47 -6.64
CA PHE A 247 1.14 -7.20 -6.34
C PHE A 247 0.43 -6.67 -5.12
N GLY A 248 1.12 -6.01 -4.18
CA GLY A 248 0.49 -5.50 -2.97
C GLY A 248 1.46 -5.26 -1.82
N ILE A 249 0.90 -4.78 -0.71
CA ILE A 249 1.58 -4.52 0.56
C ILE A 249 0.69 -5.05 1.68
N GLY A 250 1.28 -5.62 2.74
CA GLY A 250 0.54 -6.27 3.82
C GLY A 250 -0.50 -5.40 4.52
N ALA A 251 -0.32 -4.08 4.49
CA ALA A 251 -1.25 -3.10 5.06
C ALA A 251 -2.58 -2.98 4.28
N ASN A 252 -2.62 -3.37 2.99
CA ASN A 252 -3.82 -3.31 2.15
C ASN A 252 -3.98 -4.62 1.38
N LEU A 253 -4.55 -5.61 2.05
CA LEU A 253 -4.63 -6.97 1.53
C LEU A 253 -5.95 -7.63 1.92
N ALA A 254 -6.59 -8.35 1.02
CA ALA A 254 -7.65 -9.30 1.32
C ALA A 254 -7.38 -10.63 0.64
N VAL A 255 -7.80 -11.72 1.29
CA VAL A 255 -7.55 -13.08 0.83
C VAL A 255 -8.80 -13.93 0.99
N ARG A 256 -8.91 -14.95 0.15
CA ARG A 256 -9.73 -16.12 0.48
C ARG A 256 -9.06 -16.86 1.64
N ALA A 257 -9.78 -17.06 2.74
CA ALA A 257 -9.27 -17.71 3.95
C ALA A 257 -8.70 -19.10 3.64
N ALA A 258 -9.40 -19.87 2.80
CA ALA A 258 -8.94 -21.18 2.36
C ALA A 258 -7.61 -21.12 1.60
N ALA A 259 -7.42 -20.13 0.71
CA ALA A 259 -6.19 -19.98 -0.05
C ALA A 259 -5.01 -19.59 0.86
N ALA A 260 -5.20 -18.62 1.77
CA ALA A 260 -4.19 -18.24 2.75
C ALA A 260 -3.80 -19.41 3.67
N ARG A 261 -4.78 -20.21 4.12
CA ARG A 261 -4.55 -21.42 4.92
C ARG A 261 -3.84 -22.51 4.12
N SER A 262 -4.15 -22.68 2.83
CA SER A 262 -3.53 -23.70 1.97
C SER A 262 -2.03 -23.52 1.79
N VAL A 263 -1.54 -22.28 1.88
CA VAL A 263 -0.10 -21.99 1.83
C VAL A 263 0.56 -21.99 3.21
N GLY A 264 -0.22 -22.10 4.30
CA GLY A 264 0.25 -22.12 5.68
C GLY A 264 0.29 -20.75 6.39
N GLY A 265 -0.51 -19.78 5.94
CA GLY A 265 -0.56 -18.44 6.53
C GLY A 265 0.74 -17.63 6.31
N PHE A 266 0.98 -16.60 7.11
CA PHE A 266 2.23 -15.83 7.12
C PHE A 266 3.35 -16.64 7.79
N ASP A 267 4.60 -16.48 7.33
CA ASP A 267 5.75 -17.12 7.99
C ASP A 267 6.07 -16.41 9.31
N GLU A 268 5.88 -17.11 10.44
CA GLU A 268 6.12 -16.58 11.78
C GLU A 268 7.60 -16.32 12.06
N ALA A 269 8.52 -16.83 11.22
CA ALA A 269 9.93 -16.50 11.29
C ALA A 269 10.26 -15.12 10.69
N MET A 270 9.31 -14.47 10.02
CA MET A 270 9.51 -13.20 9.33
C MET A 270 8.65 -12.06 9.90
N GLY A 271 9.06 -10.82 9.65
CA GLY A 271 8.30 -9.61 9.96
C GLY A 271 8.66 -8.92 11.28
N PRO A 272 8.04 -7.76 11.57
CA PRO A 272 8.24 -7.01 12.80
C PRO A 272 8.01 -7.87 14.06
N GLY A 273 8.82 -7.66 15.09
CA GLY A 273 8.82 -8.48 16.31
C GLY A 273 9.69 -9.74 16.23
N THR A 274 10.29 -10.01 15.07
CA THR A 274 11.30 -11.07 14.87
C THR A 274 12.67 -10.45 14.52
N PRO A 275 13.77 -11.22 14.58
CA PRO A 275 15.08 -10.74 14.12
C PRO A 275 15.15 -10.28 12.66
N THR A 276 14.14 -10.61 11.84
CA THR A 276 14.10 -10.25 10.41
C THR A 276 13.52 -8.86 10.15
N HIS A 277 12.75 -8.31 11.11
CA HIS A 277 12.13 -6.98 11.10
C HIS A 277 11.13 -6.67 9.97
N GLY A 278 11.07 -7.46 8.90
CA GLY A 278 10.17 -7.23 7.76
C GLY A 278 10.20 -8.35 6.72
N GLY A 279 9.52 -8.11 5.60
CA GLY A 279 9.51 -8.98 4.42
C GLY A 279 8.50 -10.13 4.48
N GLU A 280 7.68 -10.22 5.53
CA GLU A 280 6.68 -11.27 5.71
C GLU A 280 5.53 -11.19 4.71
N ASP A 281 5.10 -9.99 4.35
CA ASP A 281 4.04 -9.76 3.37
C ASP A 281 4.52 -10.08 1.94
N CYS A 282 5.71 -9.61 1.61
CA CYS A 282 6.42 -9.92 0.38
C CYS A 282 6.58 -11.43 0.20
N GLU A 283 7.03 -12.13 1.24
CA GLU A 283 7.16 -13.57 1.24
C GLU A 283 5.81 -14.27 1.05
N PHE A 284 4.78 -13.83 1.79
CA PHE A 284 3.44 -14.41 1.72
C PHE A 284 2.84 -14.27 0.31
N LEU A 285 2.91 -13.08 -0.31
CA LEU A 285 2.40 -12.84 -1.66
C LEU A 285 3.14 -13.69 -2.71
N VAL A 286 4.47 -13.77 -2.63
CA VAL A 286 5.25 -14.61 -3.55
C VAL A 286 4.91 -16.07 -3.37
N ARG A 287 4.73 -16.54 -2.13
CA ARG A 287 4.35 -17.92 -1.85
C ARG A 287 2.93 -18.24 -2.35
N MET A 288 1.99 -17.31 -2.27
CA MET A 288 0.66 -17.46 -2.86
C MET A 288 0.75 -17.66 -4.38
N ILE A 289 1.46 -16.78 -5.10
CA ILE A 289 1.66 -16.89 -6.55
C ILE A 289 2.36 -18.21 -6.92
N LEU A 290 3.43 -18.57 -6.20
CA LEU A 290 4.16 -19.82 -6.44
C LEU A 290 3.32 -21.06 -6.10
N ALA A 291 2.25 -20.94 -5.32
CA ALA A 291 1.31 -22.02 -5.09
C ALA A 291 0.24 -22.13 -6.21
N GLY A 292 0.31 -21.28 -7.24
CA GLY A 292 -0.63 -21.26 -8.37
C GLY A 292 -1.85 -20.37 -8.15
N HIS A 293 -1.92 -19.63 -7.04
CA HIS A 293 -3.02 -18.70 -6.78
C HIS A 293 -2.94 -17.46 -7.66
N VAL A 294 -4.10 -16.90 -8.02
CA VAL A 294 -4.21 -15.64 -8.77
C VAL A 294 -4.33 -14.47 -7.79
N LEU A 295 -3.52 -13.43 -8.00
CA LEU A 295 -3.58 -12.17 -7.24
C LEU A 295 -4.15 -11.05 -8.10
N GLY A 296 -4.94 -10.18 -7.49
CA GLY A 296 -5.49 -8.97 -8.10
C GLY A 296 -4.98 -7.70 -7.41
N TYR A 297 -4.88 -6.62 -8.18
CA TYR A 297 -4.71 -5.26 -7.67
C TYR A 297 -5.95 -4.45 -8.04
N ALA A 298 -6.73 -4.07 -7.03
CA ALA A 298 -7.98 -3.33 -7.16
C ALA A 298 -7.73 -1.84 -6.82
N PRO A 299 -7.61 -0.95 -7.83
CA PRO A 299 -7.25 0.45 -7.59
C PRO A 299 -8.31 1.23 -6.80
N GLY A 300 -9.55 0.74 -6.80
CA GLY A 300 -10.63 1.29 -5.98
C GLY A 300 -10.48 1.02 -4.48
N ALA A 301 -9.82 -0.06 -4.08
CA ALA A 301 -9.66 -0.44 -2.68
C ALA A 301 -8.41 0.23 -2.09
N TYR A 302 -8.46 1.55 -1.86
CA TYR A 302 -7.32 2.30 -1.32
C TYR A 302 -7.43 2.56 0.19
N LEU A 303 -6.29 2.88 0.79
CA LEU A 303 -6.21 3.39 2.16
C LEU A 303 -5.13 4.46 2.28
N TRP A 304 -5.17 5.16 3.41
CA TRP A 304 -4.21 6.18 3.80
C TRP A 304 -3.31 5.64 4.90
N HIS A 305 -2.00 5.79 4.78
CA HIS A 305 -1.01 5.28 5.72
C HIS A 305 -0.22 6.43 6.35
N HIS A 306 -0.02 6.38 7.66
CA HIS A 306 0.75 7.38 8.41
C HIS A 306 2.23 7.04 8.41
N HIS A 307 3.03 7.77 7.62
CA HIS A 307 4.48 7.64 7.64
C HIS A 307 5.07 8.03 9.00
N ARG A 308 6.28 7.53 9.27
CA ARG A 308 7.05 7.90 10.45
C ARG A 308 7.56 9.33 10.26
N PRO A 309 7.28 10.27 11.19
CA PRO A 309 7.72 11.66 11.05
C PRO A 309 9.15 11.90 11.55
N ASP A 310 9.79 10.89 12.15
CA ASP A 310 11.10 11.03 12.78
C ASP A 310 12.19 10.27 12.00
N GLN A 311 13.36 10.91 11.90
CA GLN A 311 14.49 10.41 11.11
C GLN A 311 14.97 9.04 11.62
N GLU A 312 14.99 8.84 12.93
CA GLU A 312 15.44 7.61 13.56
C GLU A 312 14.47 6.44 13.30
N ALA A 313 13.15 6.65 13.34
CA ALA A 313 12.19 5.62 12.95
C ALA A 313 12.22 5.35 11.45
N LEU A 314 12.41 6.36 10.59
CA LEU A 314 12.59 6.15 9.15
C LEU A 314 13.83 5.29 8.88
N ARG A 315 14.96 5.63 9.52
CA ARG A 315 16.22 4.85 9.42
C ARG A 315 16.00 3.41 9.87
N ARG A 316 15.39 3.17 11.03
CA ARG A 316 15.05 1.84 11.54
C ARG A 316 14.09 1.07 10.61
N GLN A 317 13.16 1.77 9.95
CA GLN A 317 12.24 1.17 8.98
C GLN A 317 13.00 0.69 7.73
N LEU A 318 13.88 1.52 7.17
CA LEU A 318 14.71 1.17 6.02
C LEU A 318 15.67 0.01 6.36
N GLU A 319 16.30 0.04 7.54
CA GLU A 319 17.07 -1.08 8.08
C GLU A 319 16.26 -2.37 8.12
N GLY A 320 15.05 -2.30 8.69
CA GLY A 320 14.17 -3.44 8.79
C GLY A 320 13.79 -4.03 7.43
N TYR A 321 13.55 -3.17 6.44
CA TYR A 321 13.24 -3.61 5.07
C TYR A 321 14.43 -4.25 4.37
N ALA A 322 15.64 -3.73 4.58
CA ALA A 322 16.85 -4.34 4.05
C ALA A 322 17.13 -5.72 4.66
N VAL A 323 17.01 -5.85 5.99
CA VAL A 323 17.12 -7.15 6.68
C VAL A 323 16.03 -8.11 6.21
N GLY A 324 14.79 -7.65 6.11
CA GLY A 324 13.65 -8.42 5.63
C GLY A 324 13.85 -8.94 4.21
N LEU A 325 14.36 -8.10 3.29
CA LEU A 325 14.70 -8.51 1.93
C LEU A 325 15.82 -9.57 1.93
N GLY A 326 16.88 -9.39 2.70
CA GLY A 326 17.94 -10.40 2.85
C GLY A 326 17.43 -11.72 3.43
N SER A 327 16.52 -11.66 4.40
CA SER A 327 15.82 -12.82 4.99
C SER A 327 14.94 -13.54 3.95
N PHE A 328 14.18 -12.80 3.16
CA PHE A 328 13.36 -13.34 2.07
C PHE A 328 14.22 -14.06 1.03
N LEU A 329 15.30 -13.41 0.56
CA LEU A 329 16.24 -14.02 -0.39
C LEU A 329 16.88 -15.30 0.17
N ALA A 330 17.20 -15.33 1.47
CA ALA A 330 17.68 -16.54 2.12
C ALA A 330 16.63 -17.67 2.10
N LYS A 331 15.35 -17.36 2.34
CA LYS A 331 14.27 -18.35 2.21
C LYS A 331 14.15 -18.90 0.78
N VAL A 332 14.27 -18.04 -0.23
CA VAL A 332 14.33 -18.44 -1.64
C VAL A 332 15.52 -19.37 -1.90
N ALA A 333 16.70 -19.04 -1.40
CA ALA A 333 17.92 -19.83 -1.58
C ALA A 333 17.87 -21.22 -0.89
N LEU A 334 17.08 -21.36 0.17
CA LEU A 334 16.88 -22.64 0.86
C LEU A 334 15.87 -23.56 0.14
N SER A 335 15.14 -23.06 -0.86
CA SER A 335 14.23 -23.85 -1.69
C SER A 335 14.93 -24.27 -3.00
N PRO A 336 15.10 -25.57 -3.32
CA PRO A 336 15.71 -26.00 -4.58
C PRO A 336 14.99 -25.44 -5.81
N GLN A 337 13.65 -25.45 -5.79
CA GLN A 337 12.82 -24.87 -6.85
C GLN A 337 12.92 -23.35 -6.84
N GLY A 338 12.89 -22.71 -5.66
CA GLY A 338 13.08 -21.26 -5.53
C GLY A 338 14.40 -20.79 -6.13
N ARG A 339 15.50 -21.51 -5.86
CA ARG A 339 16.82 -21.26 -6.47
C ARG A 339 16.79 -21.33 -7.99
N ALA A 340 16.18 -22.38 -8.55
CA ALA A 340 16.11 -22.56 -10.00
C ALA A 340 15.36 -21.41 -10.68
N VAL A 341 14.26 -20.95 -10.07
CA VAL A 341 13.47 -19.81 -10.58
C VAL A 341 14.25 -18.49 -10.40
N ALA A 342 14.90 -18.27 -9.25
CA ALA A 342 15.61 -17.04 -8.94
C ALA A 342 16.91 -16.86 -9.75
N LEU A 343 17.70 -17.92 -9.97
CA LEU A 343 18.99 -17.83 -10.66
C LEU A 343 18.84 -17.27 -12.09
N ARG A 344 17.76 -17.65 -12.79
CA ARG A 344 17.44 -17.16 -14.13
C ARG A 344 17.15 -15.66 -14.19
N ARG A 345 16.88 -15.02 -13.05
CA ARG A 345 16.44 -13.63 -12.91
C ARG A 345 17.48 -12.73 -12.25
N LEU A 346 18.66 -13.27 -11.93
CA LEU A 346 19.69 -12.55 -11.18
C LEU A 346 20.12 -11.21 -11.83
N PRO A 347 20.36 -11.12 -13.15
CA PRO A 347 20.72 -9.84 -13.76
C PRO A 347 19.64 -8.77 -13.58
N ALA A 348 18.37 -9.14 -13.79
CA ALA A 348 17.23 -8.24 -13.61
C ALA A 348 17.03 -7.87 -12.13
N ALA A 349 17.32 -8.77 -11.19
CA ALA A 349 17.27 -8.49 -9.77
C ALA A 349 18.35 -7.46 -9.34
N LEU A 350 19.56 -7.54 -9.90
CA LEU A 350 20.61 -6.54 -9.67
C LEU A 350 20.23 -5.16 -10.23
N ALA A 351 19.62 -5.12 -11.42
CA ALA A 351 19.09 -3.87 -11.98
C ALA A 351 18.00 -3.25 -11.08
N ARG A 352 17.12 -4.09 -10.50
CA ARG A 352 16.08 -3.62 -9.57
C ARG A 352 16.66 -3.03 -8.28
N LEU A 353 17.74 -3.60 -7.74
CA LEU A 353 18.41 -3.04 -6.56
C LEU A 353 18.99 -1.64 -6.84
N ARG A 354 19.55 -1.42 -8.03
CA ARG A 354 20.01 -0.08 -8.46
C ARG A 354 18.85 0.91 -8.53
N HIS A 355 17.73 0.51 -9.11
CA HIS A 355 16.55 1.38 -9.17
C HIS A 355 16.00 1.77 -7.78
N ILE A 356 16.12 0.88 -6.78
CA ILE A 356 15.80 1.22 -5.39
C ILE A 356 16.78 2.28 -4.84
N ALA A 357 18.07 2.12 -5.12
CA ALA A 357 19.11 3.10 -4.76
C ALA A 357 18.84 4.47 -5.39
N ASP A 358 18.55 4.51 -6.68
CA ASP A 358 18.28 5.75 -7.41
C ASP A 358 17.06 6.49 -6.83
N ARG A 359 16.04 5.74 -6.40
CA ARG A 359 14.85 6.31 -5.74
C ARG A 359 15.14 6.85 -4.35
N GLU A 360 15.88 6.12 -3.54
CA GLU A 360 16.30 6.58 -2.22
C GLU A 360 17.17 7.84 -2.34
N ALA A 361 18.10 7.89 -3.30
CA ALA A 361 18.90 9.08 -3.59
C ALA A 361 18.04 10.27 -4.06
N GLY A 362 16.92 10.00 -4.75
CA GLY A 362 15.98 11.01 -5.22
C GLY A 362 14.93 11.46 -4.18
N ALA A 363 14.92 10.91 -2.96
CA ALA A 363 13.89 11.18 -1.96
C ALA A 363 14.18 12.42 -1.07
N GLY A 364 15.26 13.14 -1.34
CA GLY A 364 15.59 14.43 -0.71
C GLY A 364 16.41 14.33 0.59
N ASP A 365 16.75 15.48 1.16
CA ASP A 365 17.76 15.62 2.22
C ASP A 365 17.40 14.95 3.56
N ALA A 366 16.11 14.67 3.77
CA ALA A 366 15.64 13.96 4.97
C ALA A 366 15.87 12.44 4.91
N MET A 367 16.30 11.91 3.76
CA MET A 367 16.75 10.52 3.68
C MET A 367 18.02 10.32 4.51
N PRO A 368 18.13 9.21 5.27
CA PRO A 368 19.36 8.88 5.96
C PRO A 368 20.55 8.83 5.00
N SER A 369 21.60 9.60 5.31
CA SER A 369 22.80 9.73 4.46
C SER A 369 23.59 8.42 4.33
N ASP A 370 23.36 7.46 5.23
CA ASP A 370 23.95 6.13 5.24
C ASP A 370 23.03 5.04 4.66
N SER A 371 21.90 5.41 4.05
CA SER A 371 20.86 4.50 3.53
C SER A 371 21.43 3.37 2.65
N ASP A 372 22.38 3.66 1.74
CA ASP A 372 23.03 2.65 0.90
C ASP A 372 23.85 1.62 1.69
N GLN A 373 24.63 2.08 2.66
CA GLN A 373 25.43 1.22 3.53
C GLN A 373 24.52 0.37 4.41
N THR A 374 23.49 1.01 4.96
CA THR A 374 22.43 0.41 5.75
C THR A 374 21.71 -0.71 4.99
N ARG A 375 21.34 -0.46 3.74
CA ARG A 375 20.71 -1.45 2.87
C ARG A 375 21.62 -2.64 2.60
N THR A 376 22.88 -2.38 2.26
CA THR A 376 23.88 -3.42 1.99
C THR A 376 24.11 -4.30 3.22
N ARG A 377 24.27 -3.67 4.39
CA ARG A 377 24.41 -4.38 5.68
C ARG A 377 23.18 -5.22 6.00
N GLY A 378 21.98 -4.66 5.82
CA GLY A 378 20.72 -5.37 6.05
C GLY A 378 20.60 -6.62 5.18
N LEU A 379 20.89 -6.51 3.88
CA LEU A 379 20.91 -7.64 2.94
C LEU A 379 21.85 -8.77 3.38
N LEU A 380 23.03 -8.43 3.93
CA LEU A 380 24.02 -9.41 4.42
C LEU A 380 23.64 -10.02 5.78
N VAL A 381 22.98 -9.27 6.66
CA VAL A 381 22.54 -9.74 7.98
C VAL A 381 21.28 -10.62 7.87
N GLY A 382 20.41 -10.32 6.90
CA GLY A 382 19.12 -10.98 6.68
C GLY A 382 19.16 -12.51 6.69
N PRO A 383 20.08 -13.19 5.99
CA PRO A 383 20.16 -14.66 6.01
C PRO A 383 20.38 -15.26 7.40
N ARG A 384 21.29 -14.68 8.19
CA ARG A 384 21.55 -15.14 9.56
C ARG A 384 20.36 -14.86 10.48
N ALA A 385 19.73 -13.69 10.31
CA ALA A 385 18.51 -13.33 11.03
C ALA A 385 17.38 -14.33 10.77
N TYR A 386 17.11 -14.67 9.50
CA TYR A 386 16.10 -15.65 9.13
C TYR A 386 16.39 -17.04 9.68
N LEU A 387 17.63 -17.55 9.54
CA LEU A 387 17.99 -18.88 10.07
C LEU A 387 17.84 -18.96 11.59
N ARG A 388 18.21 -17.90 12.32
CA ARG A 388 18.01 -17.81 13.78
C ARG A 388 16.53 -17.81 14.12
N SER A 389 15.74 -16.94 13.47
CA SER A 389 14.29 -16.83 13.68
C SER A 389 13.57 -18.14 13.38
N ARG A 390 13.83 -18.75 12.21
CA ARG A 390 13.28 -20.04 11.79
C ARG A 390 13.54 -21.16 12.80
N ARG A 391 14.75 -21.24 13.37
CA ARG A 391 15.07 -22.23 14.40
C ARG A 391 14.29 -21.98 15.68
N ALA A 392 14.19 -20.72 16.12
CA ALA A 392 13.46 -20.36 17.33
C ALA A 392 11.95 -20.65 17.19
N VAL A 393 11.33 -20.22 16.09
CA VAL A 393 9.91 -20.45 15.80
C VAL A 393 9.57 -21.94 15.75
N ARG A 394 10.39 -22.75 15.05
CA ARG A 394 10.19 -24.21 15.01
C ARG A 394 10.27 -24.87 16.37
N ARG A 395 11.22 -24.44 17.23
CA ARG A 395 11.33 -24.95 18.61
C ARG A 395 10.11 -24.58 19.46
N ALA A 396 9.50 -23.44 19.19
CA ALA A 396 8.28 -22.98 19.85
C ALA A 396 6.98 -23.55 19.21
N GLY A 397 7.08 -24.48 18.24
CA GLY A 397 5.92 -25.05 17.55
C GLY A 397 5.21 -24.10 16.59
N GLY A 398 5.84 -22.97 16.23
CA GLY A 398 5.27 -21.97 15.32
C GLY A 398 5.34 -22.34 13.83
N ALA A 399 4.60 -21.59 13.03
CA ALA A 399 4.46 -21.84 11.60
C ALA A 399 5.63 -21.27 10.79
N VAL A 400 6.40 -22.17 10.13
CA VAL A 400 7.44 -21.80 9.15
C VAL A 400 7.18 -22.55 7.84
N PRO A 401 6.17 -22.11 7.05
CA PRO A 401 5.78 -22.79 5.82
C PRO A 401 6.94 -22.79 4.80
N PRO A 402 7.10 -23.85 3.99
CA PRO A 402 8.06 -23.84 2.89
C PRO A 402 7.65 -22.77 1.86
N LEU A 403 8.64 -22.19 1.16
CA LEU A 403 8.34 -21.21 0.09
C LEU A 403 7.45 -21.82 -1.02
N ILE A 404 7.64 -23.10 -1.31
CA ILE A 404 6.87 -23.87 -2.29
C ILE A 404 6.46 -25.18 -1.61
N GLY A 405 5.16 -25.40 -1.44
CA GLY A 405 4.59 -26.54 -0.68
C GLY A 405 4.22 -27.77 -1.51
N ARG A 406 3.92 -27.59 -2.80
CA ARG A 406 3.71 -28.66 -3.80
C ARG A 406 4.53 -28.33 -5.06
N ALA A 407 4.91 -29.33 -5.84
CA ALA A 407 5.62 -29.08 -7.10
C ALA A 407 4.83 -28.11 -7.98
N LEU A 408 5.50 -27.07 -8.50
CA LEU A 408 4.91 -26.15 -9.47
C LEU A 408 4.33 -26.95 -10.64
N PRO A 409 3.14 -26.60 -11.17
CA PRO A 409 2.70 -27.12 -12.46
C PRO A 409 3.81 -26.87 -13.49
N SER A 410 3.98 -27.78 -14.45
CA SER A 410 5.08 -27.83 -15.42
C SER A 410 5.12 -26.68 -16.45
N VAL A 411 4.52 -25.53 -16.15
CA VAL A 411 4.44 -24.36 -17.01
C VAL A 411 5.08 -23.17 -16.28
N VAL A 412 6.41 -23.09 -16.35
CA VAL A 412 7.09 -21.79 -16.30
C VAL A 412 7.45 -21.49 -17.75
N PRO A 413 6.71 -20.62 -18.46
CA PRO A 413 7.06 -20.26 -19.82
C PRO A 413 8.50 -19.76 -19.88
N ASN A 414 9.29 -20.35 -20.77
CA ASN A 414 10.57 -19.78 -21.13
C ASN A 414 10.28 -18.48 -21.89
N HIS A 415 10.43 -17.31 -21.24
CA HIS A 415 10.59 -16.07 -22.00
C HIS A 415 11.93 -16.14 -22.75
N ARG A 416 11.89 -16.74 -23.95
CA ARG A 416 12.86 -16.50 -25.02
C ARG A 416 12.17 -15.59 -26.03
N GLY A 417 11.84 -14.38 -25.60
CA GLY A 417 11.49 -13.28 -26.49
C GLY A 417 12.66 -12.29 -26.47
N PRO A 418 13.12 -11.77 -27.63
CA PRO A 418 14.00 -10.62 -27.61
C PRO A 418 13.31 -9.48 -26.85
N VAL A 419 14.07 -8.74 -26.05
CA VAL A 419 13.64 -7.44 -25.52
C VAL A 419 13.20 -6.62 -26.74
N PRO A 420 11.92 -6.26 -26.89
CA PRO A 420 11.55 -5.31 -27.92
C PRO A 420 12.22 -3.99 -27.55
N ASP A 421 12.85 -3.32 -28.51
CA ASP A 421 13.15 -1.89 -28.42
C ASP A 421 11.81 -1.13 -28.38
N GLY A 422 11.18 -1.12 -27.20
CA GLY A 422 10.05 -0.28 -26.85
C GLY A 422 10.53 1.12 -26.46
N PRO A 423 9.67 2.15 -26.57
CA PRO A 423 10.10 3.53 -26.53
C PRO A 423 10.76 3.84 -25.19
N GLY A 424 11.82 4.66 -25.26
CA GLY A 424 12.49 5.21 -24.09
C GLY A 424 11.52 5.86 -23.08
N PRO A 425 12.02 6.22 -21.89
CA PRO A 425 11.19 6.66 -20.77
C PRO A 425 10.19 7.72 -21.22
N LEU A 426 8.89 7.47 -20.96
CA LEU A 426 7.87 8.50 -21.04
C LEU A 426 8.35 9.68 -20.20
N GLY A 427 8.74 10.72 -20.93
CA GLY A 427 9.63 11.75 -20.47
C GLY A 427 9.04 12.59 -19.35
N ALA A 428 9.95 13.04 -18.49
CA ALA A 428 9.81 14.32 -17.80
C ALA A 428 9.24 15.35 -18.79
N VAL A 429 8.06 15.88 -18.46
CA VAL A 429 7.46 16.99 -19.22
C VAL A 429 8.37 18.20 -19.06
N ARG A 430 9.21 18.44 -20.07
CA ARG A 430 9.83 19.75 -20.28
C ARG A 430 8.71 20.74 -20.59
N ALA A 431 8.66 21.83 -19.82
CA ALA A 431 7.81 22.98 -20.08
C ALA A 431 8.00 23.47 -21.53
N PRO A 432 6.94 23.70 -22.32
CA PRO A 432 7.06 24.38 -23.60
C PRO A 432 7.23 25.88 -23.37
N GLN A 433 8.29 26.42 -23.94
CA GLN A 433 8.46 27.86 -24.13
C GLN A 433 7.33 28.42 -25.00
N GLN A 434 6.93 29.64 -24.66
CA GLN A 434 5.90 30.43 -25.32
C GLN A 434 6.27 30.76 -26.78
N GLY A 435 5.26 30.76 -27.66
CA GLY A 435 5.29 31.36 -29.00
C GLY A 435 3.88 31.34 -29.61
N PRO A 436 3.37 32.45 -30.18
CA PRO A 436 1.94 32.67 -30.34
C PRO A 436 1.38 32.10 -31.66
N GLY A 437 0.13 31.64 -31.63
CA GLY A 437 -0.57 31.17 -32.83
C GLY A 437 -2.03 30.86 -32.55
N THR A 438 -2.89 31.79 -32.98
CA THR A 438 -4.36 31.78 -33.03
C THR A 438 -4.98 30.55 -33.68
N SER A 439 -6.09 30.01 -33.17
CA SER A 439 -7.45 30.29 -33.68
C SER A 439 -8.49 29.36 -33.03
N ALA A 440 -9.70 29.89 -32.88
CA ALA A 440 -10.83 29.31 -32.16
C ALA A 440 -11.52 28.20 -32.93
N THR A 441 -12.15 27.25 -32.22
CA THR A 441 -13.40 26.66 -32.70
C THR A 441 -14.31 26.29 -31.54
N ARG A 442 -15.58 26.59 -31.79
CA ARG A 442 -16.71 26.78 -30.89
C ARG A 442 -17.45 25.43 -30.74
N TYR A 443 -17.83 25.03 -29.53
CA TYR A 443 -18.78 23.94 -29.31
C TYR A 443 -19.86 24.41 -28.33
N GLU A 444 -21.12 24.38 -28.76
CA GLU A 444 -22.30 24.75 -27.98
C GLU A 444 -22.97 23.53 -27.31
N PRO A 445 -23.74 23.72 -26.22
CA PRO A 445 -24.18 22.65 -25.33
C PRO A 445 -25.61 22.15 -25.65
N GLY A 446 -25.85 20.85 -25.44
CA GLY A 446 -27.15 20.22 -25.66
C GLY A 446 -27.70 19.52 -24.41
N ALA A 447 -28.76 20.12 -23.87
CA ALA A 447 -29.94 19.53 -23.19
C ALA A 447 -29.80 18.70 -21.89
N ALA A 448 -30.49 19.22 -20.87
CA ALA A 448 -30.77 18.64 -19.56
C ALA A 448 -32.04 17.76 -19.56
N CYS A 449 -32.16 16.83 -18.59
CA CYS A 449 -33.38 16.47 -17.81
C CYS A 449 -33.11 15.26 -16.85
N PRO A 450 -33.96 14.96 -15.83
CA PRO A 450 -33.66 15.31 -14.44
C PRO A 450 -33.75 14.15 -13.40
N GLY A 451 -33.23 14.40 -12.19
CA GLY A 451 -33.87 13.93 -10.95
C GLY A 451 -33.10 12.93 -10.05
N THR A 452 -32.88 13.37 -8.80
CA THR A 452 -32.57 12.59 -7.57
C THR A 452 -31.16 11.99 -7.51
N THR A 453 -30.30 12.16 -6.49
CA THR A 453 -30.41 12.38 -5.04
C THR A 453 -29.18 13.19 -4.56
N ARG A 454 -29.34 14.01 -3.52
CA ARG A 454 -28.24 14.78 -2.87
C ARG A 454 -27.04 13.88 -2.49
N PRO A 455 -25.79 14.23 -2.83
CA PRO A 455 -24.63 13.73 -2.11
C PRO A 455 -24.30 14.66 -0.93
N ALA A 456 -24.14 14.06 0.25
CA ALA A 456 -23.58 14.73 1.43
C ALA A 456 -22.13 15.15 1.15
N GLU A 457 -21.79 16.39 1.49
CA GLU A 457 -20.44 16.95 1.38
C GLU A 457 -19.44 16.11 2.22
N ARG A 458 -18.48 15.44 1.57
CA ARG A 458 -17.31 14.85 2.26
C ARG A 458 -16.25 15.92 2.46
N HIS A 459 -16.38 16.71 3.53
CA HIS A 459 -15.27 17.50 4.04
C HIS A 459 -14.57 16.73 5.16
N ARG A 460 -13.31 16.32 4.95
CA ARG A 460 -12.44 15.98 6.08
C ARG A 460 -12.17 17.27 6.85
N ARG A 461 -12.84 17.44 8.00
CA ARG A 461 -12.35 18.35 9.04
C ARG A 461 -11.15 17.67 9.70
N ALA A 462 -9.99 18.33 9.67
CA ALA A 462 -8.89 17.95 10.54
C ALA A 462 -9.27 18.34 11.97
N ASP A 463 -9.12 17.40 12.90
CA ASP A 463 -8.98 17.73 14.31
C ASP A 463 -7.80 18.71 14.45
N SER A 464 -8.06 19.81 15.14
CA SER A 464 -7.03 20.74 15.59
C SER A 464 -6.20 20.06 16.69
N ASP A 465 -5.00 19.60 16.39
CA ASP A 465 -4.03 19.19 17.40
C ASP A 465 -3.15 20.40 17.81
N PRO A 466 -2.79 20.52 19.10
CA PRO A 466 -2.24 21.75 19.67
C PRO A 466 -0.78 21.95 19.27
N ALA A 467 -0.46 23.22 19.02
CA ALA A 467 0.84 23.85 18.88
C ALA A 467 2.09 23.00 19.24
N VAL A 468 2.96 22.83 18.24
CA VAL A 468 4.40 22.62 18.43
C VAL A 468 4.96 23.88 19.09
N PRO A 469 5.59 23.83 20.29
CA PRO A 469 6.29 24.98 20.82
C PRO A 469 7.60 25.21 20.06
N ALA A 470 7.91 26.49 19.87
CA ALA A 470 8.95 27.08 19.03
C ALA A 470 10.38 26.61 19.32
#